data_AF-T2JV98-F1
#
_entry.id   AF-T2JV98-F1
#
_cell.length_a   1.000
_cell.length_b   1.000
_cell.length_c   1.000
_cell.angle_alpha   90.00
_cell.angle_beta   90.00
_cell.angle_gamma   90.00
#
_symmetry.space_group_name_H-M   'P 1'
#
loop_
_entity.id
_entity.type
_entity.pdbx_description
1 polymer ?
#
loop_
_entity_poly.entity_id
_entity_poly.type
_entity_poly.pdbx_seq_one_letter_code
_entity_poly.pdbx_strand_id
1 'polypeptide(L)' 'MEQAKPITDSQRLEDILQAQRRYIAYRADKDPARGMFTRLYGQAWTEEYIHGFLFDLERQMVTV' A
#
# COMPACT_ATOMS: atom_id res chain seq x y z
N MET A 1 7.11 3.36 -17.91
CA MET A 1 7.76 2.10 -17.49
C MET A 1 8.91 1.75 -18.43
N GLU A 2 8.71 1.76 -19.75
CA GLU A 2 9.69 1.27 -20.74
C GLU A 2 11.09 1.92 -20.70
N GLN A 3 11.21 3.13 -20.16
CA GLN A 3 12.50 3.84 -20.04
C GLN A 3 13.07 3.86 -18.61
N ALA A 4 12.35 3.28 -17.63
CA ALA A 4 12.82 3.25 -16.26
C ALA A 4 14.03 2.33 -16.14
N LYS A 5 15.12 2.84 -15.55
CA LYS A 5 16.32 2.05 -15.24
C LYS A 5 16.31 1.65 -13.77
N PRO A 6 16.80 0.46 -13.41
CA PRO A 6 16.95 0.07 -12.02
C PRO A 6 17.81 1.08 -11.25
N ILE A 7 17.40 1.38 -10.03
CA ILE A 7 18.20 2.18 -9.10
C ILE A 7 19.03 1.18 -8.28
N THR A 8 20.34 1.41 -8.22
CA THR A 8 21.29 0.54 -7.50
C THR A 8 21.90 1.22 -6.27
N ASP A 9 21.71 2.53 -6.12
CA ASP A 9 22.16 3.28 -4.96
C ASP A 9 21.32 2.92 -3.72
N SER A 10 21.98 2.39 -2.68
CA SER A 10 21.29 1.85 -1.50
C SER A 10 20.54 2.91 -0.70
N GLN A 11 21.08 4.12 -0.58
CA GLN A 11 20.41 5.20 0.15
C GLN A 11 19.13 5.62 -0.57
N ARG A 12 19.21 5.79 -1.88
CA ARG A 12 18.06 6.14 -2.71
C ARG A 12 17.00 5.04 -2.72
N LEU A 13 17.40 3.78 -2.68
CA LEU A 13 16.48 2.65 -2.54
C LEU A 13 15.72 2.71 -1.20
N GLU A 14 16.42 2.99 -0.10
CA GLU A 14 15.78 3.16 1.21
C GLU A 14 14.80 4.35 1.21
N ASP A 15 15.19 5.49 0.65
CA ASP A 15 14.33 6.67 0.57
C ASP A 15 13.05 6.39 -0.23
N ILE A 16 13.16 5.62 -1.32
CA ILE A 16 12.02 5.18 -2.13
C ILE A 16 11.10 4.24 -1.34
N LEU A 17 11.68 3.25 -0.65
CA LEU A 17 10.91 2.33 0.19
C LEU A 17 10.13 3.11 1.27
N GLN A 18 10.79 4.03 1.96
CA GLN A 18 10.15 4.85 2.98
C GLN A 18 9.05 5.76 2.40
N ALA A 19 9.23 6.28 1.19
CA ALA A 19 8.18 7.03 0.50
C ALA A 19 6.97 6.15 0.16
N GLN A 20 7.20 4.93 -0.33
CA GLN A 20 6.13 3.98 -0.63
C GLN A 20 5.37 3.58 0.64
N ARG A 21 6.07 3.27 1.74
CA ARG A 21 5.47 2.99 3.05
C ARG A 21 4.55 4.12 3.52
N ARG A 22 5.03 5.37 3.48
CA ARG A 22 4.22 6.53 3.88
C ARG A 22 2.97 6.68 3.03
N TYR A 23 3.08 6.51 1.72
CA TYR A 23 1.95 6.61 0.81
C TYR A 23 0.90 5.52 1.09
N ILE A 24 1.34 4.27 1.24
CA ILE A 24 0.46 3.13 1.49
C ILE A 24 -0.23 3.25 2.85
N ALA A 25 0.51 3.64 3.89
CA ALA A 25 -0.08 3.87 5.21
C ALA A 25 -1.15 4.99 5.17
N TYR A 26 -0.85 6.10 4.50
CA TYR A 26 -1.80 7.21 4.35
C TYR A 26 -3.07 6.78 3.61
N ARG A 27 -2.91 6.07 2.48
CA ARG A 27 -4.06 5.58 1.70
C ARG A 27 -4.86 4.56 2.48
N ALA A 28 -4.21 3.61 3.14
CA ALA A 28 -4.89 2.64 3.97
C ALA A 28 -5.74 3.33 5.04
N ASP A 29 -5.33 4.45 5.63
CA ASP A 29 -6.15 5.20 6.62
C ASP A 29 -7.21 6.13 6.00
N LYS A 30 -6.91 6.77 4.86
CA LYS A 30 -7.72 7.88 4.32
C LYS A 30 -8.43 7.60 3.00
N ASP A 31 -8.43 6.36 2.50
CA ASP A 31 -9.05 6.07 1.20
C ASP A 31 -10.57 6.36 1.18
N PRO A 32 -11.06 7.23 0.28
CA PRO A 32 -12.49 7.55 0.19
C PRO A 32 -13.35 6.34 -0.20
N ALA A 33 -12.80 5.32 -0.84
CA ALA A 33 -13.52 4.10 -1.19
C ALA A 33 -13.95 3.29 0.05
N ARG A 34 -13.30 3.49 1.21
CA ARG A 34 -13.66 2.84 2.48
C ARG A 34 -15.14 2.96 2.80
N GLY A 35 -15.71 4.17 2.67
CA GLY A 35 -17.11 4.41 2.97
C GLY A 35 -18.05 3.66 2.01
N MET A 36 -17.68 3.60 0.74
CA MET A 36 -18.42 2.85 -0.28
C MET A 36 -18.36 1.33 0.00
N PHE A 37 -17.16 0.78 0.24
CA PHE A 37 -16.99 -0.65 0.53
C PHE A 37 -17.69 -1.06 1.83
N THR A 38 -17.60 -0.23 2.87
CA THR A 38 -18.26 -0.52 4.15
C THR A 38 -19.78 -0.62 3.97
N ARG A 39 -20.37 0.22 3.12
CA ARG A 39 -21.81 0.20 2.83
C ARG A 39 -22.25 -1.00 1.98
N LEU A 40 -21.36 -1.55 1.16
CA LEU A 40 -21.66 -2.69 0.29
C LEU A 40 -21.37 -4.04 0.95
N TYR A 41 -20.29 -4.13 1.73
CA TYR A 41 -19.69 -5.40 2.15
C TYR A 41 -19.44 -5.48 3.66
N GLY A 42 -19.70 -4.41 4.41
CA GLY A 42 -19.45 -4.33 5.85
C GLY A 42 -18.01 -3.98 6.20
N GLN A 43 -17.82 -3.63 7.48
CA GLN A 43 -16.55 -3.08 7.97
C GLN A 43 -15.41 -4.10 7.95
N ALA A 44 -15.65 -5.32 8.45
CA ALA A 44 -14.60 -6.34 8.54
C ALA A 44 -14.03 -6.71 7.16
N TRP A 45 -14.91 -6.89 6.17
CA TRP A 45 -14.49 -7.15 4.79
C TRP A 45 -13.70 -5.98 4.21
N THR A 46 -14.15 -4.74 4.48
CA THR A 46 -13.50 -3.54 3.96
C THR A 46 -12.09 -3.37 4.49
N GLU A 47 -11.87 -3.54 5.80
CA GLU A 47 -10.53 -3.40 6.37
C GLU A 47 -9.58 -4.49 5.88
N GLU A 48 -10.06 -5.74 5.75
CA GLU A 48 -9.24 -6.81 5.16
C GLU A 48 -8.90 -6.52 3.69
N TYR A 49 -9.84 -5.96 2.92
CA TYR A 49 -9.58 -5.63 1.52
C TYR A 49 -8.61 -4.44 1.37
N ILE A 50 -8.73 -3.41 2.21
CA ILE A 50 -7.85 -2.24 2.20
C ILE A 50 -6.42 -2.64 2.61
N HIS A 51 -6.27 -3.33 3.74
CA HIS A 51 -4.96 -3.65 4.33
C HIS A 51 -4.34 -4.94 3.81
N GLY A 52 -5.16 -5.87 3.32
CA GLY A 52 -4.71 -7.19 2.87
C GLY A 52 -4.60 -7.34 1.35
N PHE A 53 -5.09 -6.36 0.57
CA PHE A 53 -5.04 -6.41 -0.88
C PHE A 53 -4.70 -5.07 -1.55
N LEU A 54 -5.48 -3.99 -1.30
CA LEU A 54 -5.27 -2.72 -2.02
C LEU A 54 -3.96 -2.01 -1.64
N PHE A 55 -3.57 -2.11 -0.37
CA PHE A 55 -2.42 -1.42 0.22
C PHE A 55 -1.60 -2.41 1.06
N ASP A 56 -1.12 -3.48 0.43
CA ASP A 56 -0.61 -4.70 1.08
C ASP A 56 0.92 -4.78 1.23
N LEU A 57 1.67 -3.70 0.98
CA LEU A 57 3.15 -3.72 0.94
C LEU A 57 3.76 -4.38 2.18
N GLU A 58 3.33 -4.01 3.38
CA GLU A 58 3.89 -4.59 4.61
C GLU A 58 3.60 -6.10 4.72
N ARG A 59 2.42 -6.55 4.27
CA ARG A 59 2.08 -7.99 4.23
C ARG A 59 2.99 -8.74 3.24
N GLN A 60 3.21 -8.16 2.06
CA GLN A 60 4.11 -8.75 1.06
C GLN A 60 5.56 -8.81 1.54
N MET A 61 6.03 -7.80 2.27
CA MET A 61 7.39 -7.77 2.80
C MET A 61 7.64 -8.80 3.91
N VAL A 62 6.62 -9.20 4.67
CA VAL A 62 6.72 -10.23 5.73
C VAL A 62 6.65 -11.66 5.16
N THR A 63 6.08 -11.84 3.97
CA THR A 63 5.86 -13.16 3.36
C THR A 63 7.08 -13.66 2.55
N VAL A 64 8.17 -12.88 2.52
CA VAL A 64 9.44 -13.20 1.81
C VAL A 64 10.50 -13.69 2.77
#